data_AF-A0AAW0YL65-F1
#
_entry.id   AF-A0AAW0YL65-F1
#
_cell.length_a   1.000
_cell.length_b   1.000
_cell.length_c   1.000
_cell.angle_alpha   90.00
_cell.angle_beta   90.00
_cell.angle_gamma   90.00
#
_symmetry.space_group_name_H-M   'P 1'
#
loop_
_entity.id
_entity.type
_entity.pdbx_description
1 polymer ?
#
loop_
_entity_poly.entity_id
_entity_poly.type
_entity_poly.pdbx_seq_one_letter_code
_entity_poly.pdbx_strand_id
1 'polypeptide(L)'
;MAASTSTPRRVIENASPITPIPQRLPPGPRRASTLTPESQVDGRRGSSAATAAAAEQRRARREQLRSFYGLKGEAGGSADGEKGKTGTGVAGDPLDIDSPALNASAYYDDLISKQSLSGLMKTASTLSADIGNLEGSRHSLVYNHHHQLFAAGDTISHLNSRTPQLLSIVTNLQQSFSSISGLVDSVALQDPTASTGIAPTSADEVDSVARDVEKLRLMVLAEESPEHVQAHYESFRPNLENRAQDGDAKTQKLLKECKTMLEGMNQNSDPIDTA
;
A
#
# COMPACT_ATOMS: atom_id res chain seq x y z
N MET A 1 -67.41 -45.90 8.65
CA MET A 1 -67.11 -45.74 10.10
C MET A 1 -65.62 -45.99 10.23
N ALA A 2 -64.73 -45.06 10.57
CA ALA A 2 -64.78 -44.03 11.60
C ALA A 2 -64.32 -42.63 11.10
N ALA A 3 -64.68 -41.62 11.88
CA ALA A 3 -64.79 -40.21 11.50
C ALA A 3 -63.50 -39.38 11.69
N SER A 4 -63.36 -38.37 10.83
CA SER A 4 -62.44 -37.25 10.96
C SER A 4 -62.95 -36.20 11.96
N THR A 5 -62.05 -35.65 12.78
CA THR A 5 -62.24 -34.45 13.62
C THR A 5 -60.88 -33.73 13.65
N SER A 6 -60.58 -32.67 12.90
CA SER A 6 -61.11 -31.29 12.84
C SER A 6 -60.99 -30.49 14.15
N THR A 7 -60.37 -29.31 14.04
CA THR A 7 -60.25 -28.14 14.96
C THR A 7 -58.95 -28.01 15.80
N PRO A 8 -58.55 -26.77 16.21
CA PRO A 8 -58.34 -25.60 15.35
C PRO A 8 -57.04 -24.82 15.67
N ARG A 9 -56.70 -23.96 14.70
CA ARG A 9 -55.72 -22.87 14.68
C ARG A 9 -55.88 -21.90 15.86
N ARG A 10 -54.82 -21.67 16.64
CA ARG A 10 -54.73 -20.58 17.63
C ARG A 10 -53.93 -19.42 17.06
N VAL A 11 -54.64 -18.32 16.79
CA VAL A 11 -54.09 -16.99 16.52
C VAL A 11 -53.78 -16.34 17.88
N ILE A 12 -52.57 -15.79 18.03
CA ILE A 12 -52.28 -14.79 19.07
C ILE A 12 -51.65 -13.61 18.33
N GLU A 13 -52.39 -12.51 18.28
CA GLU A 13 -51.95 -11.18 17.87
C GLU A 13 -51.45 -10.38 19.09
N ASN A 14 -50.38 -9.61 18.84
CA ASN A 14 -50.09 -8.25 19.31
C ASN A 14 -49.66 -7.93 20.76
N ALA A 15 -48.44 -7.34 20.83
CA ALA A 15 -47.90 -6.24 21.66
C ALA A 15 -46.51 -6.65 22.23
N SER A 16 -45.36 -6.04 21.93
CA SER A 16 -45.01 -4.62 21.77
C SER A 16 -43.71 -4.44 20.95
N PRO A 17 -43.44 -3.25 20.37
CA PRO A 17 -42.26 -3.00 19.54
C PRO A 17 -40.96 -2.94 20.36
N ILE A 18 -39.96 -3.71 19.96
CA ILE A 18 -38.59 -3.63 20.48
C ILE A 18 -37.98 -2.34 19.95
N THR A 19 -37.78 -1.37 20.86
CA THR A 19 -36.96 -0.20 20.66
C THR A 19 -35.49 -0.60 20.48
N PRO A 20 -34.78 -0.09 19.46
CA PRO A 20 -33.34 -0.33 19.35
C PRO A 20 -32.60 0.48 20.42
N ILE A 21 -31.93 -0.23 21.33
CA ILE A 21 -30.98 0.34 22.28
C ILE A 21 -29.75 0.83 21.48
N PRO A 22 -29.35 2.12 21.56
CA PRO A 22 -28.09 2.56 20.99
C PRO A 22 -26.94 2.07 21.89
N GLN A 23 -26.33 0.94 21.53
CA GLN A 23 -25.07 0.53 22.15
C GLN A 23 -23.96 1.45 21.66
N ARG A 24 -23.62 2.40 22.52
CA ARG A 24 -22.46 3.27 22.45
C ARG A 24 -21.19 2.41 22.39
N LEU A 25 -20.55 2.36 21.23
CA LEU A 25 -19.25 1.72 21.05
C LEU A 25 -18.23 2.29 22.04
N PRO A 26 -17.40 1.46 22.68
CA PRO A 26 -16.19 1.95 23.35
C PRO A 26 -15.21 2.50 22.30
N PRO A 27 -14.49 3.59 22.59
CA PRO A 27 -13.54 4.18 21.64
C PRO A 27 -12.39 3.20 21.42
N GLY A 28 -12.28 2.68 20.20
CA GLY A 28 -11.15 1.87 19.77
C GLY A 28 -9.83 2.65 19.88
N PRO A 29 -8.69 1.96 20.11
CA PRO A 29 -7.40 2.62 20.19
C PRO A 29 -7.07 3.28 18.85
N ARG A 30 -6.73 4.55 18.96
CA ARG A 30 -6.34 5.44 17.85
C ARG A 30 -5.23 4.78 17.02
N ARG A 31 -5.47 4.67 15.70
CA ARG A 31 -4.44 4.48 14.68
C ARG A 31 -3.35 5.54 14.88
N ALA A 32 -2.18 5.12 15.34
CA ALA A 32 -0.97 5.92 15.20
C ALA A 32 -0.49 5.79 13.75
N SER A 33 -0.77 6.81 12.95
CA SER A 33 -0.11 7.04 11.67
C SER A 33 1.40 7.11 11.92
N THR A 34 2.14 6.12 11.44
CA THR A 34 3.61 6.21 11.36
C THR A 34 3.96 6.51 9.93
N LEU A 35 4.12 7.82 9.66
CA LEU A 35 4.87 8.33 8.53
C LEU A 35 6.30 7.79 8.65
N THR A 36 6.79 7.28 7.53
CA THR A 36 8.20 7.02 7.24
C THR A 36 9.05 8.26 7.52
N PRO A 37 10.13 8.20 8.31
CA PRO A 37 11.19 9.19 8.22
C PRO A 37 12.21 8.72 7.20
N GLU A 38 12.32 9.47 6.11
CA GLU A 38 13.46 9.41 5.20
C GLU A 38 14.75 9.65 5.98
N SER A 39 15.76 8.84 5.69
CA SER A 39 17.11 8.95 6.23
C SER A 39 17.84 10.12 5.57
N GLN A 40 17.85 11.28 6.23
CA GLN A 40 18.74 12.37 5.86
C GLN A 40 20.02 12.27 6.70
N VAL A 41 21.11 11.92 6.04
CA VAL A 41 22.47 11.88 6.58
C VAL A 41 23.03 13.29 6.47
N ASP A 42 23.07 14.03 7.56
CA ASP A 42 23.98 15.18 7.69
C ASP A 42 24.36 15.43 9.15
N GLY A 43 25.67 15.47 9.38
CA GLY A 43 26.25 15.52 10.70
C GLY A 43 26.17 16.91 11.35
N ARG A 44 25.96 16.93 12.66
CA ARG A 44 26.65 17.83 13.62
C ARG A 44 26.21 17.53 15.06
N ARG A 45 27.16 16.95 15.81
CA ARG A 45 27.48 17.22 17.23
C ARG A 45 26.29 17.51 18.18
N GLY A 46 25.85 16.48 18.89
CA GLY A 46 25.08 16.61 20.15
C GLY A 46 23.89 15.66 20.28
N SER A 47 24.11 14.35 20.52
CA SER A 47 23.01 13.42 20.80
C SER A 47 23.45 12.08 21.41
N SER A 48 24.15 12.08 22.54
CA SER A 48 24.35 10.82 23.30
C SER A 48 23.08 10.40 24.05
N ALA A 49 22.23 11.36 24.44
CA ALA A 49 21.00 11.09 25.18
C ALA A 49 19.86 10.52 24.31
N ALA A 50 19.68 11.01 23.06
CA ALA A 50 18.60 10.51 22.21
C ALA A 50 18.93 9.14 21.60
N THR A 51 20.21 8.85 21.34
CA THR A 51 20.66 7.51 20.93
C THR A 51 20.54 6.50 22.07
N ALA A 52 20.81 6.90 23.32
CA ALA A 52 20.57 6.07 24.50
C ALA A 52 19.07 5.79 24.71
N ALA A 53 18.20 6.79 24.57
CA ALA A 53 16.74 6.60 24.69
C ALA A 53 16.18 5.67 23.58
N ALA A 54 16.65 5.82 22.35
CA ALA A 54 16.26 4.94 21.24
C ALA A 54 16.81 3.50 21.40
N ALA A 55 18.01 3.35 21.98
CA ALA A 55 18.57 2.04 22.31
C ALA A 55 17.78 1.35 23.42
N GLU A 56 17.34 2.09 24.44
CA GLU A 56 16.55 1.58 25.54
C GLU A 56 15.16 1.14 25.08
N GLN A 57 14.50 1.93 24.23
CA GLN A 57 13.21 1.56 23.65
C GLN A 57 13.32 0.29 22.77
N ARG A 58 14.45 0.12 22.06
CA ARG A 58 14.72 -1.09 21.28
C ARG A 58 14.97 -2.31 22.18
N ARG A 59 15.63 -2.13 23.32
CA ARG A 59 15.84 -3.18 24.34
C ARG A 59 14.52 -3.59 24.97
N ALA A 60 13.70 -2.64 25.40
CA ALA A 60 12.37 -2.89 25.97
C ALA A 60 11.47 -3.66 24.99
N ARG A 61 11.45 -3.27 23.71
CA ARG A 61 10.69 -4.00 22.68
C ARG A 61 11.20 -5.43 22.47
N ARG A 62 12.52 -5.64 22.46
CA ARG A 62 13.09 -7.00 22.36
C ARG A 62 12.75 -7.85 23.58
N GLU A 63 12.75 -7.28 24.78
CA GLU A 63 12.39 -8.00 26.00
C GLU A 63 10.91 -8.37 26.02
N GLN A 64 10.02 -7.47 25.58
CA GLN A 64 8.60 -7.76 25.39
C GLN A 64 8.38 -8.91 24.39
N LEU A 65 9.08 -8.88 23.26
CA LEU A 65 9.00 -9.97 22.27
C LEU A 65 9.57 -11.28 22.83
N ARG A 66 10.67 -11.24 23.59
CA ARG A 66 11.23 -12.42 24.27
C ARG A 66 10.25 -12.99 25.30
N SER A 67 9.56 -12.14 26.06
CA SER A 67 8.53 -12.57 27.00
C SER A 67 7.31 -13.18 26.31
N PHE A 68 6.93 -12.64 25.14
CA PHE A 68 5.80 -13.13 24.34
C PHE A 68 6.08 -14.52 23.72
N TYR A 69 7.33 -14.78 23.34
CA TYR A 69 7.75 -16.05 22.74
C TYR A 69 8.45 -17.01 23.72
N GLY A 70 8.51 -16.69 25.02
CA GLY A 70 9.11 -17.56 26.04
C GLY A 70 10.63 -17.75 25.92
N LEU A 71 11.35 -16.84 25.25
CA LEU A 71 12.80 -16.94 24.94
C LEU A 71 13.71 -16.48 26.10
N LYS A 72 13.20 -16.39 27.33
CA LYS A 72 13.95 -15.94 28.50
C LYS A 72 14.83 -17.09 29.02
N GLY A 73 16.04 -17.26 28.46
CA GLY A 73 16.97 -18.28 28.98
C GLY A 73 18.35 -18.43 28.32
N GLU A 74 18.58 -18.07 27.05
CA GLU A 74 19.80 -18.56 26.35
C GLU A 74 20.98 -17.57 26.19
N ALA A 75 20.94 -16.35 26.73
CA ALA A 75 22.06 -15.41 26.56
C ALA A 75 22.32 -14.55 27.81
N GLY A 76 23.08 -15.11 28.76
CA GLY A 76 23.66 -14.37 29.87
C GLY A 76 23.49 -15.07 31.21
N GLY A 77 24.53 -15.78 31.65
CA GLY A 77 24.54 -16.44 32.95
C GLY A 77 24.50 -15.46 34.12
N SER A 78 23.56 -15.69 35.03
CA SER A 78 23.67 -15.40 36.46
C SER A 78 22.84 -16.45 37.20
N ALA A 79 23.49 -17.13 38.13
CA ALA A 79 22.88 -18.07 39.04
C ALA A 79 21.97 -17.33 40.01
N ASP A 80 20.67 -17.63 39.97
CA ASP A 80 19.83 -17.86 41.14
C ASP A 80 18.58 -18.60 40.66
N GLY A 81 18.35 -19.76 41.26
CA GLY A 81 17.39 -20.74 40.77
C GLY A 81 15.96 -20.41 41.17
N GLU A 82 15.07 -20.33 40.18
CA GLU A 82 13.70 -20.80 40.33
C GLU A 82 13.20 -21.34 38.99
N LYS A 83 12.59 -22.53 39.06
CA LYS A 83 12.33 -23.46 37.96
C LYS A 83 11.47 -22.87 36.84
N GLY A 84 12.07 -22.60 35.68
CA GLY A 84 11.38 -22.55 34.39
C GLY A 84 11.84 -23.71 33.52
N LYS A 85 11.28 -24.91 33.71
CA LYS A 85 11.61 -26.10 32.91
C LYS A 85 10.54 -26.33 31.85
N THR A 86 10.72 -25.72 30.68
CA THR A 86 10.04 -26.15 29.45
C THR A 86 11.04 -26.93 28.60
N GLY A 87 10.61 -28.11 28.16
CA GLY A 87 11.34 -28.94 27.20
C GLY A 87 12.02 -30.15 27.82
N THR A 88 11.52 -31.33 27.45
CA THR A 88 12.10 -32.68 27.64
C THR A 88 11.92 -33.36 29.01
N GLY A 89 10.91 -34.23 29.08
CA GLY A 89 11.00 -35.51 29.81
C GLY A 89 10.90 -35.49 31.34
N VAL A 90 10.09 -34.62 31.94
CA VAL A 90 9.82 -34.69 33.38
C VAL A 90 8.45 -35.29 33.58
N ALA A 91 8.39 -36.43 34.25
CA ALA A 91 7.17 -36.91 34.87
C ALA A 91 6.61 -35.74 35.70
N GLY A 92 5.56 -35.08 35.19
CA GLY A 92 4.91 -33.99 35.89
C GLY A 92 4.40 -34.47 37.24
N ASP A 93 4.24 -33.56 38.20
CA ASP A 93 3.67 -33.94 39.49
C ASP A 93 2.23 -34.46 39.25
N PRO A 94 1.91 -35.70 39.66
CA PRO A 94 0.56 -36.24 39.51
C PRO A 94 -0.46 -35.55 40.42
N LEU A 95 -0.04 -34.72 41.37
CA LEU A 95 -0.89 -33.96 42.29
C LEU A 95 -1.04 -32.48 41.87
N ASP A 96 -0.40 -32.03 40.80
CA ASP A 96 -0.51 -30.64 40.34
C ASP A 96 -1.58 -30.49 39.25
N ILE A 97 -2.54 -29.58 39.46
CA ILE A 97 -3.67 -29.33 38.53
C ILE A 97 -3.17 -28.86 37.16
N ASP A 98 -2.08 -28.10 37.13
CA ASP A 98 -1.55 -27.52 35.89
C ASP A 98 -0.58 -28.47 35.16
N SER A 99 -0.28 -29.63 35.76
CA SER A 99 0.66 -30.62 35.23
C SER A 99 -0.01 -31.53 34.20
N PRO A 100 0.65 -31.84 33.07
CA PRO A 100 0.11 -32.75 32.05
C PRO A 100 0.05 -34.21 32.53
N ALA A 101 0.67 -34.54 33.67
CA ALA A 101 0.67 -35.87 34.28
C ALA A 101 -0.32 -36.00 35.45
N LEU A 102 -1.24 -35.03 35.61
CA LEU A 102 -2.23 -35.01 36.68
C LEU A 102 -3.01 -36.33 36.78
N ASN A 103 -3.01 -36.92 37.98
CA ASN A 103 -3.90 -38.00 38.34
C ASN A 103 -5.02 -37.43 39.22
N ALA A 104 -6.18 -37.16 38.60
CA ALA A 104 -7.32 -36.53 39.27
C ALA A 104 -7.81 -37.32 40.51
N SER A 105 -7.73 -38.66 40.49
CA SER A 105 -8.13 -39.49 41.64
C SER A 105 -7.19 -39.26 42.82
N ALA A 106 -5.87 -39.34 42.58
CA ALA A 106 -4.87 -39.14 43.63
C ALA A 106 -4.89 -37.71 44.19
N TYR A 107 -5.10 -36.71 43.33
CA TYR A 107 -5.27 -35.32 43.75
C TYR A 107 -6.52 -35.13 44.62
N TYR A 108 -7.64 -35.74 44.23
CA TYR A 108 -8.87 -35.66 45.01
C TYR A 108 -8.75 -36.32 46.38
N ASP A 109 -8.15 -37.52 46.44
CA ASP A 109 -7.92 -38.26 47.68
C ASP A 109 -6.98 -37.49 48.63
N ASP A 110 -5.94 -36.84 48.09
CA ASP A 110 -5.05 -35.97 48.84
C ASP A 110 -5.77 -34.71 49.35
N LEU A 111 -6.62 -34.11 48.51
CA LEU A 111 -7.34 -32.88 48.83
C LEU A 111 -8.38 -33.12 49.95
N ILE A 112 -9.15 -34.21 49.89
CA ILE A 112 -10.18 -34.52 50.89
C ILE A 112 -9.58 -34.98 52.22
N SER A 113 -8.40 -35.60 52.19
CA SER A 113 -7.72 -36.05 53.42
C SER A 113 -7.03 -34.89 54.16
N LYS A 114 -6.56 -33.85 53.44
CA LYS A 114 -5.84 -32.72 54.04
C LYS A 114 -6.70 -31.50 54.34
N GLN A 115 -7.74 -31.23 53.53
CA GLN A 115 -8.53 -29.99 53.66
C GLN A 115 -9.77 -30.18 54.54
N SER A 116 -10.11 -29.13 55.28
CA SER A 116 -11.41 -29.04 55.96
C SER A 116 -12.55 -28.81 54.96
N LEU A 117 -13.79 -29.12 55.34
CA LEU A 117 -14.98 -28.93 54.50
C LEU A 117 -15.11 -27.51 53.94
N SER A 118 -14.78 -26.49 54.75
CA SER A 118 -14.82 -25.09 54.30
C SER A 118 -13.73 -24.77 53.27
N GLY A 119 -12.56 -25.41 53.39
CA GLY A 119 -11.51 -25.38 52.38
C GLY A 119 -11.96 -26.02 51.08
N LEU A 120 -12.57 -27.21 51.16
CA LEU A 120 -13.06 -27.95 50.00
C LEU A 120 -14.15 -27.19 49.23
N MET A 121 -15.07 -26.52 49.94
CA MET A 121 -16.09 -25.68 49.30
C MET A 121 -15.49 -24.46 48.60
N LYS A 122 -14.45 -23.84 49.19
CA LYS A 122 -13.73 -22.74 48.53
C LYS A 122 -13.01 -23.21 47.28
N THR A 123 -12.28 -24.33 47.35
CA THR A 123 -11.57 -24.89 46.19
C THR A 123 -12.54 -25.28 45.08
N ALA A 124 -13.70 -25.86 45.41
CA ALA A 124 -14.73 -26.19 44.43
C ALA A 124 -15.32 -24.93 43.77
N SER A 125 -15.56 -23.86 44.54
CA SER A 125 -16.03 -22.58 44.01
C SER A 125 -15.00 -21.94 43.07
N THR A 126 -13.73 -21.91 43.48
CA THR A 126 -12.62 -21.40 42.66
C THR A 126 -12.47 -22.19 41.37
N LEU A 127 -12.44 -23.53 41.44
CA LEU A 127 -12.34 -24.38 40.26
C LEU A 127 -13.51 -24.17 39.30
N SER A 128 -14.73 -24.00 39.83
CA SER A 128 -15.92 -23.71 39.01
C SER A 128 -15.79 -22.37 38.28
N ALA A 129 -15.30 -21.33 38.97
CA ALA A 129 -15.03 -20.03 38.37
C ALA A 129 -13.94 -20.11 37.29
N ASP A 130 -12.86 -20.86 37.56
CA ASP A 130 -11.75 -21.06 36.63
C ASP A 130 -12.20 -21.82 35.39
N ILE A 131 -13.01 -22.87 35.53
CA ILE A 131 -13.62 -23.60 34.41
C ILE A 131 -14.45 -22.64 33.54
N GLY A 132 -15.29 -21.81 34.16
CA GLY A 132 -16.10 -20.83 33.44
C GLY A 132 -15.27 -19.77 32.71
N ASN A 133 -14.19 -19.28 33.34
CA ASN A 133 -13.27 -18.34 32.71
C ASN A 133 -12.48 -18.97 31.56
N LEU A 134 -11.98 -20.19 31.75
CA LEU A 134 -11.24 -20.94 30.72
C LEU A 134 -12.16 -21.23 29.52
N GLU A 135 -13.41 -21.54 29.78
CA GLU A 135 -14.44 -21.68 28.77
C GLU A 135 -14.73 -20.37 28.02
N GLY A 136 -14.87 -19.26 28.72
CA GLY A 136 -15.03 -17.94 28.10
C GLY A 136 -13.82 -17.55 27.24
N SER A 137 -12.60 -17.79 27.74
CA SER A 137 -11.35 -17.56 27.02
C SER A 137 -11.25 -18.42 25.76
N ARG A 138 -11.59 -19.71 25.86
CA ARG A 138 -11.63 -20.64 24.72
C ARG A 138 -12.62 -20.18 23.66
N HIS A 139 -13.85 -19.85 24.05
CA HIS A 139 -14.87 -19.36 23.12
C HIS A 139 -14.46 -18.03 22.48
N SER A 140 -13.90 -17.12 23.26
CA SER A 140 -13.36 -15.85 22.76
C SER A 140 -12.26 -16.09 21.73
N LEU A 141 -11.29 -16.97 22.00
CA LEU A 141 -10.22 -17.31 21.08
C LEU A 141 -10.75 -17.96 19.80
N VAL A 142 -11.64 -18.94 19.93
CA VAL A 142 -12.25 -19.67 18.82
C VAL A 142 -13.06 -18.72 17.94
N TYR A 143 -13.94 -17.90 18.54
CA TYR A 143 -14.69 -16.88 17.81
C TYR A 143 -13.76 -15.86 17.16
N ASN A 144 -12.72 -15.43 17.87
CA ASN A 144 -11.75 -14.48 17.36
C ASN A 144 -11.06 -15.02 16.11
N HIS A 145 -10.51 -16.22 16.21
CA HIS A 145 -9.83 -16.86 15.11
C HIS A 145 -10.78 -17.18 13.94
N HIS A 146 -11.98 -17.68 14.20
CA HIS A 146 -12.93 -17.98 13.14
C HIS A 146 -13.36 -16.74 12.38
N HIS A 147 -13.77 -15.66 13.06
CA HIS A 147 -14.18 -14.46 12.32
C HIS A 147 -13.00 -13.83 11.56
N GLN A 148 -11.77 -13.90 12.08
CA GLN A 148 -10.58 -13.49 11.34
C GLN A 148 -10.36 -14.34 10.10
N LEU A 149 -10.48 -15.67 10.21
CA LEU A 149 -10.35 -16.58 9.06
C LEU A 149 -11.43 -16.32 8.02
N PHE A 150 -12.68 -16.10 8.44
CA PHE A 150 -13.76 -15.73 7.55
C PHE A 150 -13.50 -14.39 6.85
N ALA A 151 -13.09 -13.35 7.59
CA ALA A 151 -12.75 -12.05 7.03
C ALA A 151 -11.56 -12.12 6.05
N ALA A 152 -10.55 -12.95 6.36
CA ALA A 152 -9.45 -13.22 5.45
C ALA A 152 -9.92 -13.97 4.20
N GLY A 153 -10.81 -14.94 4.36
CA GLY A 153 -11.47 -15.65 3.25
C GLY A 153 -12.24 -14.71 2.33
N ASP A 154 -13.02 -13.78 2.89
CA ASP A 154 -13.74 -12.75 2.12
C ASP A 154 -12.78 -11.85 1.36
N THR A 155 -11.67 -11.43 2.01
CA THR A 155 -10.62 -10.63 1.36
C THR A 155 -9.98 -11.40 0.20
N ILE A 156 -9.67 -12.69 0.38
CA ILE A 156 -9.10 -13.54 -0.67
C ILE A 156 -10.10 -13.70 -1.82
N SER A 157 -11.38 -13.90 -1.52
CA SER A 157 -12.44 -14.00 -2.53
C SER A 157 -12.57 -12.69 -3.34
N HIS A 158 -12.55 -11.55 -2.66
CA HIS A 158 -12.53 -10.24 -3.29
C HIS A 158 -11.29 -10.00 -4.16
N LEU A 159 -10.12 -10.45 -3.69
CA LEU A 159 -8.89 -10.37 -4.47
C LEU A 159 -8.99 -11.28 -5.70
N ASN A 160 -9.42 -12.52 -5.53
CA ASN A 160 -9.53 -13.51 -6.60
C ASN A 160 -10.53 -13.08 -7.68
N SER A 161 -11.63 -12.41 -7.32
CA SER A 161 -12.56 -11.84 -8.30
C SER A 161 -12.00 -10.63 -9.06
N ARG A 162 -11.10 -9.85 -8.46
CA ARG A 162 -10.45 -8.69 -9.10
C ARG A 162 -9.19 -9.05 -9.91
N THR A 163 -8.46 -10.09 -9.53
CA THR A 163 -7.25 -10.56 -10.24
C THR A 163 -7.46 -10.80 -11.74
N PRO A 164 -8.52 -11.46 -12.23
CA PRO A 164 -8.71 -11.65 -13.68
C PRO A 164 -8.92 -10.32 -14.41
N GLN A 165 -9.57 -9.33 -13.79
CA GLN A 165 -9.71 -7.99 -14.36
C GLN A 165 -8.35 -7.29 -14.45
N LEU A 166 -7.53 -7.37 -13.40
CA LEU A 166 -6.18 -6.81 -13.41
C LEU A 166 -5.28 -7.48 -14.46
N LEU A 167 -5.34 -8.81 -14.60
CA LEU A 167 -4.60 -9.53 -15.65
C LEU A 167 -5.05 -9.10 -17.05
N SER A 168 -6.34 -8.89 -17.27
CA SER A 168 -6.86 -8.37 -18.53
C SER A 168 -6.32 -6.96 -18.83
N ILE A 169 -6.25 -6.08 -17.83
CA ILE A 169 -5.71 -4.73 -17.98
C ILE A 169 -4.21 -4.77 -18.30
N VAL A 170 -3.44 -5.61 -17.60
CA VAL A 170 -2.00 -5.78 -17.86
C VAL A 170 -1.76 -6.32 -19.27
N THR A 171 -2.55 -7.29 -19.71
CA THR A 171 -2.45 -7.83 -21.08
C THR A 171 -2.77 -6.76 -22.12
N ASN A 172 -3.77 -5.91 -21.86
CA ASN A 172 -4.08 -4.78 -22.73
C ASN A 172 -2.93 -3.75 -22.78
N LEU A 173 -2.35 -3.40 -21.63
CA LEU A 173 -1.18 -2.54 -21.54
C LEU A 173 0.03 -3.12 -22.29
N GLN A 174 0.28 -4.42 -22.19
CA GLN A 174 1.34 -5.07 -22.95
C GLN A 174 1.09 -4.96 -24.47
N GLN A 175 -0.15 -5.15 -24.90
CA GLN A 175 -0.53 -4.99 -26.30
C GLN A 175 -0.35 -3.54 -26.78
N SER A 176 -0.75 -2.55 -25.97
CA SER A 176 -0.59 -1.13 -26.32
C SER A 176 0.89 -0.73 -26.36
N PHE A 177 1.72 -1.20 -25.42
CA PHE A 177 3.17 -0.97 -25.46
C PHE A 177 3.85 -1.64 -26.65
N SER A 178 3.43 -2.84 -27.05
CA SER A 178 3.92 -3.50 -28.26
C SER A 178 3.51 -2.70 -29.51
N SER A 179 2.30 -2.14 -29.52
CA SER A 179 1.80 -1.33 -30.64
C SER A 179 2.56 -0.01 -30.73
N ILE A 180 2.80 0.64 -29.59
CA ILE A 180 3.61 1.86 -29.52
C ILE A 180 5.05 1.56 -29.93
N SER A 181 5.69 0.49 -29.46
CA SER A 181 7.05 0.13 -29.90
C SER A 181 7.11 -0.11 -31.41
N GLY A 182 6.13 -0.82 -31.99
CA GLY A 182 6.07 -1.00 -33.44
C GLY A 182 5.87 0.31 -34.21
N LEU A 183 5.07 1.23 -33.67
CA LEU A 183 4.91 2.57 -34.26
C LEU A 183 6.19 3.40 -34.11
N VAL A 184 6.84 3.37 -32.95
CA VAL A 184 8.11 4.06 -32.72
C VAL A 184 9.18 3.52 -33.65
N ASP A 185 9.29 2.21 -33.84
CA ASP A 185 10.20 1.60 -34.82
C ASP A 185 9.87 2.06 -36.25
N SER A 186 8.58 2.13 -36.61
CA SER A 186 8.18 2.63 -37.94
C SER A 186 8.50 4.11 -38.15
N VAL A 187 8.39 4.93 -37.11
CA VAL A 187 8.74 6.36 -37.14
C VAL A 187 10.25 6.57 -37.11
N ALA A 188 10.98 5.76 -36.35
CA ALA A 188 12.45 5.81 -36.29
C ALA A 188 13.12 5.31 -37.59
N LEU A 189 12.49 4.37 -38.29
CA LEU A 189 12.91 3.98 -39.65
C LEU A 189 12.55 5.04 -40.70
N GLN A 190 11.69 6.00 -40.36
CA GLN A 190 11.32 7.13 -41.21
C GLN A 190 12.23 8.33 -40.91
N ASP A 191 13.54 8.12 -40.99
CA ASP A 191 14.53 9.19 -41.04
C ASP A 191 14.58 9.75 -42.49
N PRO A 192 14.14 11.00 -42.74
CA PRO A 192 13.94 11.55 -44.09
C PRO A 192 15.23 11.84 -44.86
N THR A 193 16.41 11.48 -44.33
CA THR A 193 17.69 11.77 -44.99
C THR A 193 18.09 10.76 -46.07
N ALA A 194 17.34 9.66 -46.24
CA ALA A 194 17.70 8.57 -47.18
C ALA A 194 16.82 8.43 -48.44
N SER A 195 16.07 9.47 -48.84
CA SER A 195 15.51 9.55 -50.21
C SER A 195 16.16 10.68 -51.01
N THR A 196 17.49 10.62 -51.15
CA THR A 196 18.21 11.39 -52.17
C THR A 196 18.10 10.63 -53.49
N GLY A 197 17.44 11.23 -54.50
CA GLY A 197 17.52 10.69 -55.86
C GLY A 197 16.48 11.12 -56.89
N ILE A 198 15.53 12.01 -56.57
CA ILE A 198 14.59 12.54 -57.58
C ILE A 198 14.58 14.06 -57.49
N ALA A 199 14.89 14.70 -58.61
CA ALA A 199 15.06 16.14 -58.77
C ALA A 199 13.85 16.94 -58.26
N PRO A 200 14.06 18.06 -57.53
CA PRO A 200 12.97 18.86 -56.99
C PRO A 200 12.22 19.56 -58.13
N THR A 201 10.95 19.22 -58.27
CA THR A 201 10.00 20.11 -58.94
C THR A 201 9.65 21.23 -57.97
N SER A 202 9.50 22.46 -58.47
CA SER A 202 9.33 23.70 -57.70
C SER A 202 8.19 23.72 -56.67
N ALA A 203 7.29 22.73 -56.69
CA ALA A 203 6.21 22.56 -55.71
C ALA A 203 6.69 21.94 -54.38
N ASP A 204 7.57 20.93 -54.40
CA ASP A 204 8.05 20.25 -53.19
C ASP A 204 8.91 21.17 -52.31
N GLU A 205 9.58 22.14 -52.92
CA GLU A 205 10.41 23.09 -52.19
C GLU A 205 9.55 24.10 -51.40
N VAL A 206 8.32 24.42 -51.82
CA VAL A 206 7.42 25.32 -51.04
C VAL A 206 6.97 24.62 -49.77
N ASP A 207 6.65 23.32 -49.89
CA ASP A 207 6.23 22.49 -48.77
C ASP A 207 7.37 22.23 -47.79
N SER A 208 8.63 22.18 -48.26
CA SER A 208 9.80 22.14 -47.38
C SER A 208 9.91 23.38 -46.50
N VAL A 209 9.81 24.58 -47.10
CA VAL A 209 9.87 25.84 -46.34
C VAL A 209 8.70 25.97 -45.37
N ALA A 210 7.51 25.51 -45.73
CA ALA A 210 6.35 25.50 -44.83
C ALA A 210 6.55 24.56 -43.64
N ARG A 211 7.18 23.39 -43.84
CA ARG A 211 7.54 22.46 -42.77
C ARG A 211 8.60 23.04 -41.84
N ASP A 212 9.59 23.74 -42.38
CA ASP A 212 10.65 24.38 -41.57
C ASP A 212 10.08 25.50 -40.69
N VAL A 213 9.11 26.25 -41.19
CA VAL A 213 8.39 27.27 -40.42
C VAL A 213 7.49 26.65 -39.34
N GLU A 214 6.78 25.56 -39.67
CA GLU A 214 5.93 24.87 -38.68
C GLU A 214 6.77 24.19 -37.59
N LYS A 215 7.93 23.64 -37.94
CA LYS A 215 8.90 23.11 -36.98
C LYS A 215 9.40 24.22 -36.05
N LEU A 216 9.68 25.40 -36.58
CA LEU A 216 10.03 26.56 -35.76
C LEU A 216 8.87 26.94 -34.82
N ARG A 217 7.61 26.96 -35.29
CA ARG A 217 6.44 27.18 -34.40
C ARG A 217 6.36 26.17 -33.27
N LEU A 218 6.59 24.89 -33.57
CA LEU A 218 6.58 23.82 -32.56
C LEU A 218 7.72 23.96 -31.55
N MET A 219 8.92 24.35 -31.99
CA MET A 219 10.06 24.61 -31.09
C MET A 219 9.81 25.82 -30.17
N VAL A 220 9.16 26.88 -30.69
CA VAL A 220 8.74 28.04 -29.88
C VAL A 220 7.65 27.64 -28.87
N LEU A 221 6.69 26.80 -29.28
CA LEU A 221 5.64 26.29 -28.39
C LEU A 221 6.20 25.36 -27.30
N ALA A 222 7.28 24.64 -27.61
CA ALA A 222 7.94 23.70 -26.70
C ALA A 222 8.92 24.37 -25.71
N GLU A 223 9.03 25.70 -25.71
CA GLU A 223 9.93 26.49 -24.84
C GLU A 223 11.41 26.06 -24.94
N GLU A 224 11.87 25.71 -26.13
CA GLU A 224 13.28 25.35 -26.36
C GLU A 224 14.22 26.56 -26.19
N SER A 225 15.50 26.29 -25.90
CA SER A 225 16.53 27.32 -25.73
C SER A 225 16.56 28.30 -26.91
N PRO A 226 16.58 29.62 -26.66
CA PRO A 226 16.50 30.64 -27.71
C PRO A 226 17.64 30.53 -28.71
N GLU A 227 18.80 30.01 -28.30
CA GLU A 227 19.95 29.77 -29.18
C GLU A 227 19.66 28.69 -30.23
N HIS A 228 18.90 27.64 -29.87
CA HIS A 228 18.56 26.55 -30.78
C HIS A 228 17.51 26.99 -31.80
N VAL A 229 16.54 27.79 -31.37
CA VAL A 229 15.53 28.37 -32.26
C VAL A 229 16.16 29.37 -33.24
N GLN A 230 17.10 30.19 -32.77
CA GLN A 230 17.86 31.11 -33.62
C GLN A 230 18.76 30.38 -34.61
N ALA A 231 19.53 29.38 -34.17
CA ALA A 231 20.38 28.59 -35.06
C ALA A 231 19.56 27.88 -36.15
N HIS A 232 18.39 27.33 -35.80
CA HIS A 232 17.49 26.75 -36.78
C HIS A 232 16.99 27.81 -37.75
N TYR A 233 16.51 28.96 -37.27
CA TYR A 233 16.08 30.07 -38.12
C TYR A 233 17.18 30.54 -39.09
N GLU A 234 18.41 30.71 -38.61
CA GLU A 234 19.54 31.13 -39.44
C GLU A 234 19.87 30.12 -40.55
N SER A 235 19.69 28.82 -40.29
CA SER A 235 20.00 27.78 -41.26
C SER A 235 19.12 27.80 -42.51
N PHE A 236 17.81 28.11 -42.37
CA PHE A 236 16.87 28.12 -43.50
C PHE A 236 16.43 29.54 -43.94
N ARG A 237 16.82 30.57 -43.18
CA ARG A 237 16.64 31.99 -43.55
C ARG A 237 17.09 32.36 -44.97
N PRO A 238 18.28 31.97 -45.47
CA PRO A 238 18.69 32.36 -46.82
C PRO A 238 17.75 31.80 -47.90
N ASN A 239 17.19 30.60 -47.70
CA ASN A 239 16.23 29.99 -48.62
C ASN A 239 14.88 30.73 -48.59
N LEU A 240 14.46 31.23 -47.43
CA LEU A 240 13.28 32.08 -47.29
C LEU A 240 13.46 33.46 -47.94
N GLU A 241 14.62 34.10 -47.74
CA GLU A 241 14.91 35.44 -48.26
C GLU A 241 15.04 35.45 -49.78
N ASN A 242 15.72 34.46 -50.37
CA ASN A 242 15.81 34.31 -51.83
C ASN A 242 14.41 34.18 -52.46
N ARG A 243 13.51 33.42 -51.82
CA ARG A 243 12.14 33.19 -52.33
C ARG A 243 11.18 34.33 -52.07
N ALA A 244 11.46 35.16 -51.07
CA ALA A 244 10.75 36.41 -50.84
C ALA A 244 11.10 37.46 -51.91
N GLN A 245 12.31 37.40 -52.49
CA GLN A 245 12.73 38.25 -53.61
C GLN A 245 12.08 37.84 -54.94
N ASP A 246 11.76 36.55 -55.12
CA ASP A 246 11.03 36.03 -56.29
C ASP A 246 9.55 36.47 -56.37
N GLY A 247 9.05 37.25 -55.39
CA GLY A 247 7.75 37.92 -55.46
C GLY A 247 6.57 37.13 -54.88
N ASP A 248 6.81 36.01 -54.20
CA ASP A 248 5.75 35.24 -53.54
C ASP A 248 5.22 35.95 -52.28
N ALA A 249 4.03 36.54 -52.37
CA ALA A 249 3.39 37.23 -51.24
C ALA A 249 3.20 36.32 -50.00
N LYS A 250 3.13 35.00 -50.20
CA LYS A 250 2.99 34.00 -49.13
C LYS A 250 4.29 33.83 -48.33
N THR A 251 5.44 33.77 -48.99
CA THR A 251 6.74 33.61 -48.33
C THR A 251 7.14 34.88 -47.58
N GLN A 252 6.79 36.06 -48.12
CA GLN A 252 6.94 37.33 -47.41
C GLN A 252 6.09 37.42 -46.13
N LYS A 253 4.87 36.86 -46.15
CA LYS A 253 4.01 36.79 -44.95
C LYS A 253 4.62 35.88 -43.89
N LEU A 254 5.11 34.70 -44.29
CA LEU A 254 5.79 33.75 -43.39
C LEU A 254 7.09 34.33 -42.81
N LEU A 255 7.86 35.06 -43.61
CA LEU A 255 9.08 35.75 -43.15
C LEU A 255 8.75 36.80 -42.08
N LYS A 256 7.70 37.61 -42.29
CA LYS A 256 7.22 38.55 -41.27
C LYS A 256 6.77 37.82 -40.01
N GLU A 257 6.07 36.70 -40.16
CA GLU A 257 5.61 35.89 -39.02
C GLU A 257 6.77 35.30 -38.22
N CYS A 258 7.78 34.71 -38.88
CA CYS A 258 8.98 34.21 -38.21
C CYS A 258 9.72 35.32 -37.46
N LYS A 259 9.85 36.51 -38.05
CA LYS A 259 10.43 37.68 -37.38
C LYS A 259 9.65 38.08 -36.13
N THR A 260 8.31 38.12 -36.21
CA THR A 260 7.47 38.43 -35.04
C THR A 260 7.56 37.37 -33.94
N MET A 261 7.70 36.09 -34.29
CA MET A 261 7.87 35.01 -33.29
C MET A 261 9.20 35.13 -32.56
N LEU A 262 10.28 35.42 -33.30
CA LEU A 262 11.62 35.54 -32.75
C LEU A 262 11.78 36.81 -31.89
N GLU A 263 11.10 37.90 -32.26
CA GLU A 263 11.03 39.14 -31.48
C GLU A 263 10.18 38.99 -30.21
N GLY A 264 9.08 38.23 -30.27
CA GLY A 264 8.26 37.87 -29.10
C GLY A 264 9.01 37.01 -28.07
N MET A 265 9.87 36.11 -28.53
CA MET A 265 10.74 35.33 -27.62
C MET A 265 11.80 36.19 -26.94
N ASN A 266 12.37 37.17 -27.65
CA ASN A 266 13.41 38.06 -27.13
C ASN A 266 12.87 39.14 -26.17
N GLN A 267 11.56 39.42 -26.19
CA GLN A 267 10.89 40.28 -25.21
C GLN A 267 10.47 39.51 -23.95
N ASN A 268 10.34 38.19 -24.01
CA ASN A 268 10.04 37.36 -22.85
C ASN A 268 11.29 37.04 -22.00
N SER A 269 12.47 37.56 -22.40
CA SER A 269 13.74 37.50 -21.68
C SER A 269 14.09 38.79 -20.92
N ASP A 270 13.12 39.66 -20.63
CA ASP A 270 13.32 40.72 -19.63
C ASP A 270 13.17 40.14 -18.21
N PRO A 271 14.08 40.48 -17.27
CA PRO A 271 14.22 39.79 -16.00
C PRO A 271 13.02 40.05 -15.08
N ILE A 272 12.56 38.98 -14.43
CA ILE A 272 11.70 39.03 -13.25
C ILE A 272 12.38 39.95 -12.22
N ASP A 273 11.81 41.15 -12.07
CA ASP A 273 12.25 42.14 -11.10
C ASP A 273 12.11 41.54 -9.69
N THR A 274 13.18 41.70 -8.92
CA THR A 274 13.25 41.27 -7.54
C THR A 274 12.46 42.26 -6.69
N ALA A 275 11.32 41.85 -6.13
CA ALA A 275 10.68 42.52 -4.98
C ALA A 275 9.79 41.54 -4.21
#